data_AF-A0A8T6HD20-F1
#
_entry.id   AF-A0A8T6HD20-F1
#
_cell.length_a   1.000
_cell.length_b   1.000
_cell.length_c   1.000
_cell.angle_alpha   90.00
_cell.angle_beta   90.00
_cell.angle_gamma   90.00
#
_symmetry.space_group_name_H-M   'P 1'
#
loop_
_entity.id
_entity.type
_entity.pdbx_description
1 polymer ?
#
loop_
_entity_poly.entity_id
_entity_poly.type
_entity_poly.pdbx_seq_one_letter_code
_entity_poly.pdbx_strand_id
1 'polypeptide(L)'
;MRAVIEPLREVVDPPDLLTELVEDVLEAVIAHGDLLELPEVASTAERPRTLVYEAPPTFIVRSSGAVLLLGIAGEQNSLLPRRFERHVERRGHLRILPASIAADIVSHLDGLGFTELSEKAWLDPPMHVTARGFIDWFDRALSQEPDTGPIEGLRIIDPGSEIDYYQGRWGDAADVSGNVVARRPQRFGPDLWCYVTLEEGQPRRFLDLPIGQIRYRACDEAWRLQAAIDADGGKSQRLRIRVGASGRRTFDVFSPLPMWLARRWDAMGDRT
;
A
#
# COMPACT_ATOMS: atom_id res chain seq x y z
N MET A 1 4.70 -10.27 -13.44
CA MET A 1 3.28 -10.74 -13.45
C MET A 1 2.97 -11.81 -14.48
N ARG A 2 3.30 -11.62 -15.78
CA ARG A 2 3.01 -12.61 -16.84
C ARG A 2 3.44 -14.05 -16.50
N ALA A 3 4.64 -14.24 -15.95
CA ALA A 3 5.15 -15.56 -15.56
C ALA A 3 4.36 -16.26 -14.43
N VAL A 4 3.58 -15.52 -13.64
CA VAL A 4 2.71 -16.06 -12.58
C VAL A 4 1.29 -16.28 -13.08
N ILE A 5 0.80 -15.37 -13.93
CA ILE A 5 -0.56 -15.41 -14.48
C ILE A 5 -0.72 -16.53 -15.51
N GLU A 6 0.29 -16.71 -16.37
CA GLU A 6 0.23 -17.65 -17.51
C GLU A 6 0.04 -19.12 -17.07
N PRO A 7 0.72 -19.63 -16.02
CA PRO A 7 0.45 -20.98 -15.49
C PRO A 7 -0.87 -21.11 -14.72
N LEU A 8 -1.36 -20.03 -14.10
CA LEU A 8 -2.57 -20.06 -13.24
C LEU A 8 -3.86 -19.82 -14.03
N ARG A 9 -3.75 -19.35 -15.28
CA ARG A 9 -4.87 -19.04 -16.17
C ARG A 9 -5.80 -20.21 -16.44
N GLU A 10 -5.30 -21.44 -16.46
CA GLU A 10 -6.14 -22.64 -16.69
C GLU A 10 -6.86 -23.13 -15.42
N VAL A 11 -6.52 -22.57 -14.26
CA VAL A 11 -7.05 -22.99 -12.95
C VAL A 11 -8.03 -21.98 -12.38
N VAL A 12 -8.02 -20.73 -12.85
CA VAL A 12 -8.84 -19.63 -12.33
C VAL A 12 -9.85 -19.16 -13.38
N ASP A 13 -11.13 -19.25 -13.04
CA ASP A 13 -12.27 -18.84 -13.87
C ASP A 13 -13.11 -17.77 -13.12
N PRO A 14 -13.31 -16.56 -13.68
CA PRO A 14 -12.84 -16.08 -14.97
C PRO A 14 -11.37 -15.59 -14.94
N PRO A 15 -10.60 -15.87 -16.01
CA PRO A 15 -9.16 -15.54 -16.09
C PRO A 15 -8.86 -14.05 -16.10
N ASP A 16 -9.86 -13.20 -16.39
CA ASP A 16 -9.72 -11.74 -16.39
C ASP A 16 -9.58 -11.18 -14.96
N LEU A 17 -10.15 -11.85 -13.96
CA LEU A 17 -10.04 -11.47 -12.54
C LEU A 17 -8.70 -11.89 -11.91
N LEU A 18 -7.95 -12.77 -12.57
CA LEU A 18 -6.69 -13.29 -12.01
C LEU A 18 -5.63 -12.19 -11.89
N THR A 19 -5.59 -11.26 -12.83
CA THR A 19 -4.63 -10.15 -12.81
C THR A 19 -4.89 -9.24 -11.61
N GLU A 20 -6.14 -8.79 -11.45
CA GLU A 20 -6.57 -7.95 -10.33
C GLU A 20 -6.35 -8.65 -9.00
N LEU A 21 -6.68 -9.94 -8.91
CA LEU A 21 -6.47 -10.73 -7.70
C LEU A 21 -4.98 -10.83 -7.33
N VAL A 22 -4.10 -11.07 -8.32
CA VAL A 22 -2.65 -11.15 -8.08
C VAL A 22 -2.10 -9.80 -7.63
N GLU A 23 -2.55 -8.70 -8.23
CA GLU A 23 -2.17 -7.34 -7.81
C GLU A 23 -2.67 -7.04 -6.39
N ASP A 24 -3.92 -7.34 -6.08
CA ASP A 24 -4.50 -7.15 -4.75
C ASP A 24 -3.77 -7.96 -3.67
N VAL A 25 -3.43 -9.22 -3.97
CA VAL A 25 -2.67 -10.07 -3.05
C VAL A 25 -1.25 -9.54 -2.89
N LEU A 26 -0.58 -9.15 -3.98
CA LEU A 26 0.77 -8.58 -3.95
C LEU A 26 0.80 -7.30 -3.09
N GLU A 27 -0.16 -6.41 -3.30
CA GLU A 27 -0.32 -5.20 -2.50
C GLU A 27 -0.60 -5.53 -1.04
N ALA A 28 -1.41 -6.56 -0.76
CA ALA A 28 -1.69 -6.98 0.60
C ALA A 28 -0.46 -7.53 1.32
N VAL A 29 0.36 -8.37 0.67
CA VAL A 29 1.57 -8.95 1.27
C VAL A 29 2.67 -7.90 1.46
N ILE A 30 2.83 -6.94 0.54
CA ILE A 30 3.70 -5.77 0.73
C ILE A 30 3.17 -4.93 1.89
N ALA A 31 1.87 -4.60 1.86
CA ALA A 31 1.24 -3.79 2.89
C ALA A 31 1.38 -4.40 4.28
N HIS A 32 1.40 -5.73 4.43
CA HIS A 32 1.49 -6.38 5.73
C HIS A 32 2.92 -6.61 6.21
N GLY A 33 3.90 -6.57 5.30
CA GLY A 33 5.32 -6.73 5.61
C GLY A 33 5.85 -8.13 5.33
N ASP A 34 5.22 -8.88 4.44
CA ASP A 34 5.76 -10.13 3.90
C ASP A 34 6.79 -9.88 2.79
N LEU A 35 6.59 -8.78 2.05
CA LEU A 35 7.51 -8.25 1.06
C LEU A 35 7.85 -6.79 1.40
N LEU A 36 9.04 -6.34 1.01
CA LEU A 36 9.54 -4.99 1.20
C LEU A 36 9.83 -4.33 -0.15
N GLU A 37 9.33 -3.11 -0.34
CA GLU A 37 9.74 -2.25 -1.46
C GLU A 37 10.91 -1.37 -1.02
N LEU A 38 12.08 -1.59 -1.61
CA LEU A 38 13.29 -0.84 -1.28
C LEU A 38 13.99 -0.35 -2.54
N PRO A 39 14.69 0.82 -2.49
CA PRO A 39 15.53 1.25 -3.58
C PRO A 39 16.64 0.24 -3.83
N GLU A 40 17.02 0.10 -5.08
CA GLU A 40 18.15 -0.69 -5.50
C GLU A 40 19.43 -0.17 -4.83
N VAL A 41 19.92 -0.94 -3.85
CA VAL A 41 21.02 -0.56 -2.93
C VAL A 41 22.34 -0.26 -3.65
N ALA A 42 22.53 -0.77 -4.87
CA ALA A 42 23.75 -0.62 -5.66
C ALA A 42 23.61 0.30 -6.89
N SER A 43 22.49 1.03 -7.02
CA SER A 43 22.27 1.89 -8.17
C SER A 43 23.10 3.17 -8.10
N THR A 44 23.80 3.51 -9.18
CA THR A 44 24.45 4.82 -9.35
C THR A 44 23.56 5.84 -10.08
N ALA A 45 22.31 5.46 -10.38
CA ALA A 45 21.36 6.35 -11.04
C ALA A 45 20.90 7.45 -10.09
N GLU A 46 20.67 8.66 -10.63
CA GLU A 46 20.09 9.78 -9.87
C GLU A 46 18.73 9.42 -9.24
N ARG A 47 17.99 8.50 -9.87
CA ARG A 47 16.74 7.93 -9.36
C ARG A 47 16.83 6.40 -9.36
N PRO A 48 17.21 5.77 -8.24
CA PRO A 48 17.33 4.31 -8.15
C PRO A 48 15.96 3.65 -8.36
N ARG A 49 15.97 2.46 -8.96
CA ARG A 49 14.74 1.67 -9.12
C ARG A 49 14.25 1.18 -7.76
N THR A 50 12.95 1.02 -7.60
CA THR A 50 12.38 0.30 -6.46
C THR A 50 12.28 -1.18 -6.82
N LEU A 51 12.83 -2.04 -5.96
CA LEU A 51 12.80 -3.49 -6.08
C LEU A 51 12.01 -4.09 -4.92
N VAL A 52 11.40 -5.24 -5.17
CA VAL A 52 10.65 -6.00 -4.16
C VAL A 52 11.55 -7.09 -3.60
N TYR A 53 11.69 -7.12 -2.27
CA TYR A 53 12.48 -8.08 -1.52
C TYR A 53 11.60 -8.90 -0.59
N GLU A 54 11.99 -10.13 -0.30
CA GLU A 54 11.38 -10.89 0.79
C GLU A 54 11.69 -10.22 2.13
N ALA A 55 10.65 -10.00 2.95
CA ALA A 55 10.86 -9.49 4.28
C ALA A 55 11.38 -10.60 5.20
N PRO A 56 12.28 -10.29 6.15
CA PRO A 56 12.76 -11.27 7.10
C PRO A 56 11.61 -11.82 7.96
N PRO A 57 11.68 -13.08 8.40
CA PRO A 57 10.71 -13.67 9.31
C PRO A 57 10.51 -12.78 10.54
N THR A 58 9.28 -12.32 10.72
CA THR A 58 8.92 -11.37 11.78
C THR A 58 7.63 -11.85 12.44
N PHE A 59 7.47 -11.59 13.73
CA PHE A 59 6.21 -11.87 14.42
C PHE A 59 5.70 -10.67 15.21
N ILE A 60 4.39 -10.63 15.40
CA ILE A 60 3.71 -9.57 16.16
C ILE A 60 2.79 -10.24 17.17
N VAL A 61 3.02 -9.98 18.45
CA VAL A 61 2.06 -10.34 19.50
C VAL A 61 0.98 -9.26 19.55
N ARG A 62 -0.27 -9.67 19.29
CA ARG A 62 -1.42 -8.77 19.28
C ARG A 62 -2.01 -8.59 20.68
N SER A 63 -2.69 -7.48 20.90
CA SER A 63 -3.51 -7.23 22.09
C SER A 63 -4.59 -8.29 22.37
N SER A 64 -5.04 -9.03 21.35
CA SER A 64 -5.93 -10.19 21.50
C SER A 64 -5.24 -11.46 22.04
N GLY A 65 -3.91 -11.44 22.17
CA GLY A 65 -3.08 -12.59 22.51
C GLY A 65 -2.68 -13.47 21.32
N ALA A 66 -3.27 -13.27 20.13
CA ALA A 66 -2.86 -13.97 18.92
C ALA A 66 -1.51 -13.46 18.40
N VAL A 67 -0.80 -14.28 17.64
CA VAL A 67 0.48 -13.91 17.01
C VAL A 67 0.32 -13.86 15.51
N LEU A 68 0.68 -12.74 14.88
CA LEU A 68 0.82 -12.66 13.42
C LEU A 68 2.22 -13.06 13.01
N LEU A 69 2.32 -13.81 11.93
CA LEU A 69 3.57 -14.17 11.28
C LEU A 69 3.68 -13.40 9.97
N LEU A 70 4.79 -12.68 9.83
CA LEU A 70 5.14 -11.88 8.68
C LEU A 70 6.46 -12.35 8.07
N GLY A 71 6.72 -11.95 6.84
CA GLY A 71 7.92 -12.31 6.10
C GLY A 71 7.83 -13.68 5.45
N ILE A 72 8.55 -13.84 4.35
CA ILE A 72 8.60 -15.10 3.60
C ILE A 72 9.97 -15.72 3.84
N ALA A 73 9.98 -17.00 4.18
CA ALA A 73 11.20 -17.74 4.43
C ALA A 73 11.79 -18.33 3.14
N GLY A 74 12.00 -17.52 2.10
CA GLY A 74 12.59 -17.94 0.82
C GLY A 74 12.20 -19.35 0.36
N GLU A 75 13.20 -20.19 0.08
CA GLU A 75 13.01 -21.57 -0.40
C GLU A 75 12.44 -22.55 0.64
N GLN A 76 12.31 -22.15 1.91
CA GLN A 76 11.76 -23.01 2.95
C GLN A 76 10.24 -22.82 3.08
N ASN A 77 9.49 -23.91 2.97
CA ASN A 77 8.03 -23.88 3.10
C ASN A 77 7.55 -23.28 4.45
N SER A 78 8.32 -23.45 5.53
CA SER A 78 8.03 -22.88 6.85
C SER A 78 9.24 -22.98 7.78
N LEU A 79 9.49 -21.94 8.58
CA LEU A 79 10.48 -21.95 9.67
C LEU A 79 9.92 -22.52 10.98
N LEU A 80 8.61 -22.79 11.03
CA LEU A 80 7.99 -23.30 12.24
C LEU A 80 8.10 -24.82 12.32
N PRO A 81 8.39 -25.38 13.52
CA PRO A 81 8.21 -26.80 13.78
C PRO A 81 6.77 -27.24 13.47
N ARG A 82 6.60 -28.43 12.87
CA ARG A 82 5.30 -29.00 12.47
C ARG A 82 4.21 -28.94 13.56
N ARG A 83 4.59 -29.07 14.83
CA ARG A 83 3.68 -29.01 15.98
C ARG A 83 2.98 -27.65 16.12
N PHE A 84 3.61 -26.58 15.66
CA PHE A 84 3.07 -25.22 15.66
C PHE A 84 2.44 -24.88 14.31
N GLU A 85 3.06 -25.30 13.21
CA GLU A 85 2.59 -25.05 11.85
C GLU A 85 1.13 -25.51 11.64
N ARG A 86 0.74 -26.65 12.21
CA ARG A 86 -0.64 -27.17 12.15
C ARG A 86 -1.71 -26.26 12.77
N HIS A 87 -1.30 -25.29 13.58
CA HIS A 87 -2.19 -24.33 14.24
C HIS A 87 -2.17 -22.96 13.56
N VAL A 88 -1.40 -22.79 12.47
CA VAL A 88 -1.41 -21.54 11.71
C VAL A 88 -2.72 -21.42 10.95
N GLU A 89 -3.55 -20.50 11.39
CA GLU A 89 -4.76 -20.08 10.70
C GLU A 89 -4.38 -19.14 9.54
N ARG A 90 -4.89 -19.43 8.34
CA ARG A 90 -4.71 -18.58 7.16
C ARG A 90 -6.01 -17.84 6.89
N ARG A 91 -5.96 -16.51 6.89
CA ARG A 91 -7.11 -15.66 6.56
C ARG A 91 -6.69 -14.65 5.50
N GLY A 92 -7.03 -14.93 4.25
CA GLY A 92 -6.46 -14.21 3.10
C GLY A 92 -4.94 -14.40 3.07
N HIS A 93 -4.21 -13.29 3.02
CA HIS A 93 -2.74 -13.26 3.09
C HIS A 93 -2.19 -13.40 4.51
N LEU A 94 -3.02 -13.26 5.56
CA LEU A 94 -2.56 -13.31 6.94
C LEU A 94 -2.26 -14.72 7.42
N ARG A 95 -1.19 -14.86 8.21
CA ARG A 95 -0.82 -16.07 8.94
C ARG A 95 -0.89 -15.80 10.44
N ILE A 96 -1.78 -16.50 11.14
CA ILE A 96 -2.16 -16.22 12.52
C ILE A 96 -1.99 -17.47 13.37
N LEU A 97 -1.29 -17.35 14.49
CA LEU A 97 -1.29 -18.37 15.54
C LEU A 97 -2.28 -17.92 16.62
N PRO A 98 -3.26 -18.76 16.99
CA PRO A 98 -4.28 -18.37 17.95
C PRO A 98 -3.70 -18.18 19.35
N ALA A 99 -4.35 -17.33 20.15
CA ALA A 99 -3.91 -16.97 21.50
C ALA A 99 -3.70 -18.19 22.41
N SER A 100 -4.45 -19.28 22.17
CA SER A 100 -4.36 -20.53 22.92
C SER A 100 -3.00 -21.22 22.84
N ILE A 101 -2.18 -20.92 21.83
CA ILE A 101 -0.84 -21.50 21.65
C ILE A 101 0.28 -20.45 21.60
N ALA A 102 -0.09 -19.16 21.63
CA ALA A 102 0.83 -18.05 21.46
C ALA A 102 1.91 -18.01 22.54
N ALA A 103 1.52 -18.22 23.81
CA ALA A 103 2.47 -18.19 24.92
C ALA A 103 3.57 -19.27 24.78
N ASP A 104 3.20 -20.45 24.30
CA ASP A 104 4.13 -21.58 24.13
C ASP A 104 5.13 -21.34 22.99
N ILE A 105 4.73 -20.65 21.92
CA ILE A 105 5.58 -20.47 20.74
C ILE A 105 6.43 -19.20 20.79
N VAL A 106 5.94 -18.11 21.39
CA VAL A 106 6.65 -16.82 21.40
C VAL A 106 8.07 -16.96 21.97
N SER A 107 8.26 -17.75 23.03
CA SER A 107 9.58 -18.00 23.62
C SER A 107 10.55 -18.78 22.71
N HIS A 108 10.06 -19.37 21.61
CA HIS A 108 10.84 -20.16 20.67
C HIS A 108 11.09 -19.41 19.35
N LEU A 109 10.31 -18.37 19.01
CA LEU A 109 10.35 -17.70 17.71
C LEU A 109 11.70 -17.04 17.43
N ASP A 110 12.32 -16.43 18.43
CA ASP A 110 13.68 -15.85 18.33
C ASP A 110 14.72 -16.90 17.92
N GLY A 111 14.70 -18.07 18.57
CA GLY A 111 15.57 -19.20 18.22
C GLY A 111 15.29 -19.83 16.86
N LEU A 112 14.14 -19.53 16.25
CA LEU A 112 13.77 -19.94 14.89
C LEU A 112 14.11 -18.86 13.84
N GLY A 113 14.75 -17.77 14.25
CA GLY A 113 15.16 -16.67 13.38
C GLY A 113 14.07 -15.64 13.12
N PHE A 114 12.98 -15.64 13.88
CA PHE A 114 11.98 -14.57 13.80
C PHE A 114 12.37 -13.39 14.68
N THR A 115 12.18 -12.17 14.16
CA THR A 115 12.32 -10.95 14.95
C THR A 115 10.96 -10.47 15.44
N GLU A 116 10.86 -10.01 16.69
CA GLU A 116 9.63 -9.41 17.21
C GLU A 116 9.45 -7.97 16.71
N LEU A 117 8.30 -7.68 16.11
CA LEU A 117 7.84 -6.33 15.82
C LEU A 117 6.67 -5.99 16.73
N SER A 118 6.78 -4.90 17.49
CA SER A 118 5.68 -4.48 18.37
C SER A 118 4.42 -4.16 17.55
N GLU A 119 3.24 -4.54 18.06
CA GLU A 119 1.94 -4.22 17.42
C GLU A 119 1.80 -2.71 17.18
N LYS A 120 2.29 -1.88 18.12
CA LYS A 120 2.32 -0.43 17.97
C LYS A 120 3.14 0.03 16.77
N ALA A 121 4.36 -0.49 16.59
CA ALA A 121 5.22 -0.10 15.48
C ALA A 121 4.65 -0.56 14.12
N TRP A 122 4.02 -1.73 14.10
CA TRP A 122 3.37 -2.26 12.90
C TRP A 122 2.11 -1.48 12.49
N LEU A 123 1.31 -1.04 13.48
CA LEU A 123 0.10 -0.24 13.27
C LEU A 123 0.35 1.28 13.26
N ASP A 124 1.62 1.71 13.34
CA ASP A 124 1.95 3.12 13.53
C ASP A 124 1.49 3.92 12.30
N PRO A 125 0.54 4.86 12.48
CA PRO A 125 0.07 5.68 11.38
C PRO A 125 1.09 6.77 11.05
N PRO A 126 0.99 7.39 9.86
CA PRO A 126 1.72 8.61 9.60
C PRO A 126 1.39 9.72 10.61
N MET A 127 2.37 10.60 10.84
CA MET A 127 2.23 11.75 11.73
C MET A 127 1.01 12.59 11.36
N HIS A 128 0.23 13.01 12.35
CA HIS A 128 -0.90 13.91 12.16
C HIS A 128 -0.42 15.31 11.74
N VAL A 129 -0.90 15.77 10.59
CA VAL A 129 -0.65 17.11 10.04
C VAL A 129 -1.95 17.64 9.44
N THR A 130 -2.05 18.96 9.28
CA THR A 130 -3.18 19.57 8.57
C THR A 130 -3.08 19.26 7.07
N ALA A 131 -4.22 19.23 6.36
CA ALA A 131 -4.25 19.03 4.92
C ALA A 131 -3.36 20.06 4.19
N ARG A 132 -3.57 21.35 4.47
CA ARG A 132 -2.76 22.44 3.92
C ARG A 132 -1.27 22.29 4.24
N GLY A 133 -0.91 22.00 5.49
CA GLY A 133 0.50 21.84 5.87
C GLY A 133 1.19 20.68 5.17
N PHE A 134 0.46 19.60 4.85
CA PHE A 134 0.98 18.49 4.06
C PHE A 134 1.17 18.88 2.59
N ILE A 135 0.18 19.55 1.99
CA ILE A 135 0.27 20.07 0.62
C ILE A 135 1.45 21.04 0.50
N ASP A 136 1.58 22.01 1.41
CA ASP A 136 2.67 23.01 1.38
C ASP A 136 4.06 22.35 1.44
N TRP A 137 4.18 21.20 2.11
CA TRP A 137 5.44 20.46 2.15
C TRP A 137 5.79 19.85 0.78
N PHE A 138 4.81 19.27 0.09
CA PHE A 138 4.96 18.79 -1.28
C PHE A 138 5.19 19.90 -2.29
N ASP A 139 4.44 21.00 -2.20
CA ASP A 139 4.59 22.15 -3.08
C ASP A 139 6.00 22.75 -2.96
N ARG A 140 6.53 22.84 -1.74
CA ARG A 140 7.93 23.24 -1.52
C ARG A 140 8.90 22.27 -2.18
N ALA A 141 8.74 20.96 -1.99
CA ALA A 141 9.63 19.97 -2.62
C ALA A 141 9.57 20.05 -4.16
N LEU A 142 8.37 20.09 -4.72
CA LEU A 142 8.12 20.20 -6.16
C LEU A 142 8.68 21.50 -6.76
N SER A 143 8.65 22.61 -6.02
CA SER A 143 9.21 23.89 -6.47
C SER A 143 10.73 23.88 -6.66
N GLN A 144 11.43 22.91 -6.07
CA GLN A 144 12.88 22.75 -6.22
C GLN A 144 13.26 21.84 -7.39
N GLU A 145 12.31 21.13 -7.99
CA GLU A 145 12.57 20.30 -9.16
C GLU A 145 12.81 21.17 -10.41
N PRO A 146 13.69 20.74 -11.32
CA PRO A 146 13.90 21.45 -12.57
C PRO A 146 12.65 21.37 -13.46
N ASP A 147 12.57 22.30 -14.41
CA ASP A 147 11.53 22.24 -15.44
C ASP A 147 11.65 20.94 -16.25
N THR A 148 10.49 20.38 -16.59
CA THR A 148 10.37 19.12 -17.31
C THR A 148 9.72 19.34 -18.68
N GLY A 149 10.03 18.44 -19.61
CA GLY A 149 9.34 18.38 -20.90
C GLY A 149 8.02 17.62 -20.80
N PRO A 150 7.35 17.39 -21.94
CA PRO A 150 6.17 16.54 -21.98
C PRO A 150 6.45 15.15 -21.40
N ILE A 151 5.51 14.63 -20.60
CA ILE A 151 5.56 13.28 -20.06
C ILE A 151 4.50 12.45 -20.79
N GLU A 152 4.94 11.65 -21.77
CA GLU A 152 4.05 10.79 -22.54
C GLU A 152 3.36 9.74 -21.64
N GLY A 153 2.05 9.59 -21.78
CA GLY A 153 1.24 8.65 -21.00
C GLY A 153 1.00 9.06 -19.54
N LEU A 154 1.26 10.31 -19.17
CA LEU A 154 0.92 10.83 -17.85
C LEU A 154 -0.59 10.75 -17.61
N ARG A 155 -0.99 10.08 -16.52
CA ARG A 155 -2.38 10.09 -16.03
C ARG A 155 -2.48 10.81 -14.71
N ILE A 156 -3.56 11.52 -14.47
CA ILE A 156 -3.79 12.28 -13.25
C ILE A 156 -5.03 11.80 -12.51
N ILE A 157 -5.06 12.05 -11.21
CA ILE A 157 -6.32 12.06 -10.47
C ILE A 157 -6.96 13.43 -10.71
N ASP A 158 -8.07 13.47 -11.43
CA ASP A 158 -8.79 14.70 -11.73
C ASP A 158 -9.29 15.34 -10.41
N PRO A 159 -8.84 16.56 -10.05
CA PRO A 159 -9.32 17.26 -8.86
C PRO A 159 -10.80 17.70 -8.99
N GLY A 160 -11.31 17.82 -10.22
CA GLY A 160 -12.71 18.17 -10.51
C GLY A 160 -13.70 17.06 -10.23
N SER A 161 -13.26 15.80 -10.34
CA SER A 161 -14.08 14.60 -10.15
C SER A 161 -14.74 14.48 -8.76
N GLU A 162 -15.77 13.64 -8.69
CA GLU A 162 -16.39 13.25 -7.43
C GLU A 162 -15.51 12.24 -6.67
N ILE A 163 -15.51 12.34 -5.35
CA ILE A 163 -14.65 11.54 -4.47
C ILE A 163 -15.22 10.15 -4.15
N ASP A 164 -16.43 9.83 -4.63
CA ASP A 164 -17.15 8.60 -4.30
C ASP A 164 -16.84 7.42 -5.22
N TYR A 165 -16.07 7.65 -6.30
CA TYR A 165 -15.62 6.60 -7.21
C TYR A 165 -14.17 6.80 -7.66
N TYR A 166 -13.23 6.29 -6.85
CA TYR A 166 -11.78 6.46 -7.07
C TYR A 166 -11.28 6.08 -8.47
N GLN A 167 -11.68 4.92 -9.00
CA GLN A 167 -11.25 4.43 -10.31
C GLN A 167 -11.61 5.43 -11.43
N GLY A 168 -12.80 6.03 -11.35
CA GLY A 168 -13.28 7.01 -12.33
C GLY A 168 -12.66 8.39 -12.22
N ARG A 169 -11.82 8.64 -11.21
CA ARG A 169 -11.08 9.91 -11.08
C ARG A 169 -9.84 9.96 -11.96
N TRP A 170 -9.37 8.80 -12.44
CA TRP A 170 -8.20 8.75 -13.28
C TRP A 170 -8.50 9.16 -14.71
N GLY A 171 -7.75 10.12 -15.24
CA GLY A 171 -7.89 10.61 -16.60
C GLY A 171 -6.62 11.23 -17.15
N ASP A 172 -6.74 11.81 -18.34
CA ASP A 172 -5.67 12.57 -18.98
C ASP A 172 -5.51 13.95 -18.34
N ALA A 173 -4.35 14.56 -18.51
CA ALA A 173 -4.03 15.86 -17.94
C ALA A 173 -4.71 17.06 -18.65
N ALA A 174 -5.50 16.81 -19.71
CA ALA A 174 -6.06 17.86 -20.56
C ALA A 174 -6.83 18.91 -19.76
N ASP A 175 -6.56 20.19 -20.03
CA ASP A 175 -7.22 21.36 -19.42
C ASP A 175 -7.03 21.53 -17.89
N VAL A 176 -6.16 20.73 -17.26
CA VAL A 176 -5.86 20.87 -15.82
C VAL A 176 -4.67 21.79 -15.59
N SER A 177 -4.82 22.74 -14.67
CA SER A 177 -3.75 23.61 -14.19
C SER A 177 -3.62 23.51 -12.67
N GLY A 178 -2.38 23.59 -12.17
CA GLY A 178 -2.06 23.47 -10.76
C GLY A 178 -1.32 22.17 -10.43
N ASN A 179 -1.18 21.89 -9.13
CA ASN A 179 -0.44 20.72 -8.67
C ASN A 179 -1.40 19.56 -8.40
N VAL A 180 -1.11 18.39 -8.97
CA VAL A 180 -1.97 17.20 -8.90
C VAL A 180 -1.18 15.92 -8.67
N VAL A 181 -1.83 14.91 -8.10
CA VAL A 181 -1.28 13.54 -8.01
C VAL A 181 -1.45 12.86 -9.36
N ALA A 182 -0.41 12.15 -9.79
CA ALA A 182 -0.33 11.53 -11.09
C ALA A 182 0.38 10.18 -11.08
N ARG A 183 0.27 9.46 -12.20
CA ARG A 183 1.08 8.30 -12.54
C ARG A 183 1.76 8.54 -13.87
N ARG A 184 3.07 8.29 -13.92
CA ARG A 184 3.87 8.37 -15.14
C ARG A 184 4.43 7.01 -15.54
N PRO A 185 4.50 6.69 -16.84
CA PRO A 185 5.12 5.46 -17.29
C PRO A 185 6.60 5.37 -16.97
N GLN A 186 7.08 4.13 -16.85
CA GLN A 186 8.50 3.80 -16.84
C GLN A 186 8.79 2.63 -17.76
N ARG A 187 10.06 2.48 -18.17
CA ARG A 187 10.46 1.48 -19.16
C ARG A 187 10.13 0.03 -18.73
N PHE A 188 10.17 -0.25 -17.43
CA PHE A 188 9.88 -1.56 -16.86
C PHE A 188 9.16 -1.40 -15.52
N GLY A 189 8.17 -2.24 -15.25
CA GLY A 189 7.41 -2.20 -13.99
C GLY A 189 6.12 -1.37 -14.09
N PRO A 190 5.39 -1.24 -12.96
CA PRO A 190 4.16 -0.46 -12.91
C PRO A 190 4.43 1.04 -13.02
N ASP A 191 3.45 1.83 -13.46
CA ASP A 191 3.61 3.29 -13.53
C ASP A 191 3.96 3.88 -12.16
N LEU A 192 4.89 4.84 -12.16
CA LEU A 192 5.39 5.49 -10.96
C LEU A 192 4.40 6.54 -10.50
N TRP A 193 4.15 6.58 -9.19
CA TRP A 193 3.41 7.65 -8.55
C TRP A 193 4.25 8.93 -8.55
N CYS A 194 3.63 10.05 -8.91
CA CYS A 194 4.28 11.35 -8.87
C CYS A 194 3.31 12.46 -8.47
N TYR A 195 3.88 13.59 -8.07
CA TYR A 195 3.19 14.86 -7.90
C TYR A 195 3.69 15.83 -8.97
N VAL A 196 2.80 16.47 -9.70
CA VAL A 196 3.12 17.21 -10.93
C VAL A 196 2.47 18.60 -10.92
N THR A 197 3.22 19.61 -11.32
CA THR A 197 2.66 20.92 -11.68
C THR A 197 2.26 20.89 -13.15
N LEU A 198 0.99 21.16 -13.43
CA LEU A 198 0.46 21.31 -14.78
C LEU A 198 0.14 22.77 -15.09
N GLU A 199 0.39 23.19 -16.32
CA GLU A 199 -0.11 24.42 -16.92
C GLU A 199 -0.85 24.06 -18.21
N GLU A 200 -2.18 24.25 -18.24
CA GLU A 200 -3.02 23.89 -19.40
C GLU A 200 -2.80 22.44 -19.86
N GLY A 201 -2.68 21.53 -18.89
CA GLY A 201 -2.42 20.11 -19.06
C GLY A 201 -0.98 19.74 -19.44
N GLN A 202 -0.08 20.71 -19.57
CA GLN A 202 1.34 20.46 -19.83
C GLN A 202 2.14 20.35 -18.53
N PRO A 203 2.89 19.25 -18.33
CA PRO A 203 3.80 19.12 -17.19
C PRO A 203 4.87 20.20 -17.21
N ARG A 204 5.05 20.87 -16.07
CA ARG A 204 6.12 21.84 -15.83
C ARG A 204 7.20 21.29 -14.92
N ARG A 205 6.82 20.62 -13.85
CA ARG A 205 7.72 20.00 -12.87
C ARG A 205 7.06 18.76 -12.33
N PHE A 206 7.84 17.77 -11.92
CA PHE A 206 7.31 16.59 -11.27
C PHE A 206 8.28 16.02 -10.23
N LEU A 207 7.71 15.38 -9.22
CA LEU A 207 8.42 14.72 -8.14
C LEU A 207 7.90 13.28 -8.01
N ASP A 208 8.80 12.30 -8.07
CA ASP A 208 8.43 10.89 -7.89
C ASP A 208 8.17 10.61 -6.40
N LEU A 209 7.12 9.84 -6.11
CA LEU A 209 6.74 9.41 -4.77
C LEU A 209 7.28 8.01 -4.46
N PRO A 210 7.64 7.71 -3.20
CA PRO A 210 7.51 8.57 -2.02
C PRO A 210 8.67 9.58 -1.90
N ILE A 211 8.44 10.68 -1.17
CA ILE A 211 9.47 11.70 -0.92
C ILE A 211 10.02 11.56 0.51
N GLY A 212 11.32 11.29 0.63
CA GLY A 212 11.98 11.08 1.92
C GLY A 212 12.08 9.61 2.35
N GLN A 213 11.93 9.34 3.65
CA GLN A 213 12.11 7.99 4.20
C GLN A 213 11.01 7.04 3.74
N ILE A 214 11.39 5.86 3.25
CA ILE A 214 10.56 4.86 2.56
C ILE A 214 9.79 4.02 3.58
N ARG A 215 9.15 4.70 4.54
CA ARG A 215 8.34 4.04 5.55
C ARG A 215 7.01 3.55 4.96
N TYR A 216 6.53 4.21 3.92
CA TYR A 216 5.25 3.95 3.28
C TYR A 216 5.44 3.64 1.80
N ARG A 217 4.51 2.88 1.23
CA ARG A 217 4.47 2.64 -0.21
C ARG A 217 4.20 3.96 -0.94
N ALA A 218 4.66 4.05 -2.19
CA ALA A 218 4.40 5.21 -3.04
C ALA A 218 2.89 5.52 -3.16
N CYS A 219 2.06 4.48 -3.29
CA CYS A 219 0.61 4.60 -3.38
C CYS A 219 -0.01 5.16 -2.08
N ASP A 220 0.48 4.75 -0.90
CA ASP A 220 -0.04 5.24 0.38
C ASP A 220 0.23 6.74 0.57
N GLU A 221 1.42 7.20 0.17
CA GLU A 221 1.75 8.61 0.22
C GLU A 221 0.93 9.42 -0.80
N ALA A 222 0.79 8.90 -2.02
CA ALA A 222 -0.04 9.51 -3.06
C ALA A 222 -1.51 9.62 -2.64
N TRP A 223 -2.11 8.56 -2.09
CA TRP A 223 -3.48 8.57 -1.60
C TRP A 223 -3.67 9.55 -0.44
N ARG A 224 -2.68 9.64 0.45
CA ARG A 224 -2.71 10.60 1.55
C ARG A 224 -2.61 12.04 1.04
N LEU A 225 -1.75 12.31 0.05
CA LEU A 225 -1.62 13.62 -0.58
C LEU A 225 -2.92 14.00 -1.31
N GLN A 226 -3.50 13.06 -2.07
CA GLN A 226 -4.78 13.27 -2.73
C GLN A 226 -5.89 13.59 -1.72
N ALA A 227 -5.97 12.84 -0.62
CA ALA A 227 -6.95 13.09 0.44
C ALA A 227 -6.76 14.48 1.08
N ALA A 228 -5.53 14.97 1.19
CA ALA A 228 -5.25 16.32 1.65
C ALA A 228 -5.72 17.38 0.64
N ILE A 229 -5.42 17.21 -0.65
CA ILE A 229 -5.88 18.09 -1.75
C ILE A 229 -7.41 18.15 -1.77
N ASP A 230 -8.07 17.00 -1.69
CA ASP A 230 -9.53 16.91 -1.69
C ASP A 230 -10.13 17.64 -0.48
N ALA A 231 -9.57 17.43 0.72
CA ALA A 231 -10.04 18.10 1.95
C ALA A 231 -9.84 19.61 1.90
N ASP A 232 -8.71 20.07 1.37
CA ASP A 232 -8.40 21.49 1.20
C ASP A 232 -9.31 22.17 0.16
N GLY A 233 -9.71 21.43 -0.89
CA GLY A 233 -10.74 21.82 -1.84
C GLY A 233 -12.19 21.68 -1.34
N GLY A 234 -12.41 21.36 -0.06
CA GLY A 234 -13.73 21.22 0.54
C GLY A 234 -14.46 19.90 0.27
N LYS A 235 -13.78 18.93 -0.36
CA LYS A 235 -14.28 17.59 -0.70
C LYS A 235 -13.59 16.50 0.13
N SER A 236 -13.62 16.60 1.46
CA SER A 236 -13.00 15.59 2.33
C SER A 236 -13.51 14.16 2.05
N GLN A 237 -12.58 13.20 2.07
CA GLN A 237 -12.86 11.78 1.89
C GLN A 237 -13.99 11.29 2.80
N ARG A 238 -14.88 10.45 2.25
CA ARG A 238 -16.08 9.97 2.93
C ARG A 238 -16.04 8.45 3.11
N LEU A 239 -16.75 7.98 4.12
CA LEU A 239 -17.07 6.58 4.30
C LEU A 239 -18.56 6.46 4.61
N ARG A 240 -19.17 5.33 4.23
CA ARG A 240 -20.56 5.02 4.56
C ARG A 240 -20.59 3.90 5.58
N ILE A 241 -21.38 4.06 6.64
CA ILE A 241 -21.55 3.03 7.66
C ILE A 241 -22.94 2.40 7.49
N ARG A 242 -22.99 1.10 7.27
CA ARG A 242 -24.22 0.30 7.25
C ARG A 242 -24.29 -0.55 8.51
N VAL A 243 -25.48 -0.65 9.11
CA VAL A 243 -25.73 -1.49 10.29
C VAL A 243 -26.60 -2.66 9.87
N GLY A 244 -26.07 -3.87 9.98
CA GLY A 244 -26.80 -5.11 9.69
C GLY A 244 -27.66 -5.58 10.87
N ALA A 245 -28.54 -6.54 10.60
CA ALA A 245 -29.51 -7.07 11.58
C ALA A 245 -28.87 -7.68 12.84
N SER A 246 -27.63 -8.15 12.77
CA SER A 246 -26.86 -8.70 13.90
C SER A 246 -26.07 -7.65 14.68
N GLY A 247 -26.24 -6.35 14.39
CA GLY A 247 -25.41 -5.28 14.93
C GLY A 247 -24.03 -5.17 14.26
N ARG A 248 -23.71 -6.02 13.27
CA ARG A 248 -22.51 -5.92 12.44
C ARG A 248 -22.51 -4.57 11.71
N ARG A 249 -21.40 -3.83 11.82
CA ARG A 249 -21.18 -2.59 11.08
C ARG A 249 -20.31 -2.88 9.86
N THR A 250 -20.77 -2.44 8.70
CA THR A 250 -20.01 -2.50 7.44
C THR A 250 -19.61 -1.08 7.08
N PHE A 251 -18.33 -0.90 6.77
CA PHE A 251 -17.76 0.38 6.32
C PHE A 251 -17.56 0.29 4.81
N ASP A 252 -18.34 1.05 4.04
CA ASP A 252 -18.09 1.20 2.61
C ASP A 252 -17.12 2.37 2.43
N VAL A 253 -16.00 2.08 1.76
CA VAL A 253 -14.94 3.05 1.44
C VAL A 253 -14.90 3.29 -0.06
N PHE A 254 -14.73 4.55 -0.42
CA PHE A 254 -14.79 5.00 -1.82
C PHE A 254 -13.42 5.29 -2.43
N SER A 255 -12.39 5.27 -1.58
CA SER A 255 -10.99 5.41 -1.93
C SER A 255 -10.19 4.23 -1.38
N PRO A 256 -9.05 3.88 -2.01
CA PRO A 256 -8.18 2.82 -1.53
C PRO A 256 -7.78 3.05 -0.07
N LEU A 257 -7.65 1.95 0.68
CA LEU A 257 -7.23 1.98 2.07
C LEU A 257 -5.70 2.05 2.13
N PRO A 258 -5.13 3.10 2.75
CA PRO A 258 -3.71 3.09 3.01
C PRO A 258 -3.32 1.94 3.94
N MET A 259 -2.08 1.47 3.83
CA MET A 259 -1.60 0.26 4.52
C MET A 259 -1.85 0.27 6.03
N TRP A 260 -1.65 1.40 6.70
CA TRP A 260 -1.83 1.51 8.15
C TRP A 260 -3.29 1.33 8.57
N LEU A 261 -4.23 1.77 7.72
CA LEU A 261 -5.65 1.61 7.96
C LEU A 261 -6.09 0.18 7.65
N ALA A 262 -5.61 -0.39 6.53
CA ALA A 262 -5.85 -1.77 6.15
C ALA A 262 -5.38 -2.75 7.24
N ARG A 263 -4.12 -2.64 7.70
CA ARG A 263 -3.57 -3.46 8.81
C ARG A 263 -4.45 -3.40 10.05
N ARG A 264 -4.89 -2.20 10.43
CA ARG A 264 -5.71 -2.00 11.63
C ARG A 264 -7.09 -2.63 11.48
N TRP A 265 -7.70 -2.50 10.30
CA TRP A 265 -9.02 -3.08 10.04
C TRP A 265 -8.97 -4.59 9.96
N ASP A 266 -7.98 -5.14 9.27
CA ASP A 266 -7.74 -6.57 9.21
C ASP A 266 -7.44 -7.12 10.61
N ALA A 267 -6.73 -6.38 11.46
CA ALA A 267 -6.57 -6.78 12.85
C ALA A 267 -7.93 -6.86 13.60
N MET A 268 -8.84 -5.91 13.39
CA MET A 268 -10.08 -5.79 14.19
C MET A 268 -11.31 -6.51 13.61
N GLY A 269 -11.32 -6.86 12.33
CA GLY A 269 -12.49 -7.40 11.64
C GLY A 269 -12.14 -8.24 10.41
N ASP A 270 -13.13 -8.44 9.55
CA ASP A 270 -13.02 -9.19 8.30
C ASP A 270 -13.34 -8.28 7.11
N ARG A 271 -12.53 -8.40 6.05
CA ARG A 271 -12.79 -7.78 4.74
C ARG A 271 -13.71 -8.70 3.93
N THR A 272 -14.79 -8.17 3.38
CA THR A 272 -15.80 -8.88 2.57
C THR A 272 -15.96 -8.23 1.22
#